data_AF-A0A1G2NY24-F1
#
_entry.id   AF-A0A1G2NY24-F1
#
_cell.length_a   1.000
_cell.length_b   1.000
_cell.length_c   1.000
_cell.angle_alpha   90.00
_cell.angle_beta   90.00
_cell.angle_gamma   90.00
#
_symmetry.space_group_name_H-M   'P 1'
#
loop_
_entity.id
_entity.type
_entity.pdbx_description
1 polymer ?
#
loop_
_entity_poly.entity_id
_entity_poly.type
_entity_poly.pdbx_seq_one_letter_code
_entity_poly.pdbx_strand_id
1 'polypeptide(L)' 'MQITLTPFLAKIILRFNPFRRVLVMCKGYSEDYENFTELVWGDDKNLDFYDRETYPAFQLWML' A
#
# COMPACT_ATOMS: atom_id res chain seq x y z
N MET A 1 7.91 4.67 11.29
CA MET A 1 9.12 4.19 10.55
C MET A 1 8.68 3.78 9.15
N GLN A 2 9.43 4.14 8.10
CA GLN A 2 9.07 3.86 6.71
C GLN A 2 9.89 2.68 6.17
N ILE A 3 9.23 1.64 5.68
CA ILE A 3 9.88 0.45 5.09
C ILE A 3 9.33 0.27 3.68
N THR A 4 10.19 0.26 2.67
CA THR A 4 9.76 -0.02 1.29
C THR A 4 9.25 -1.45 1.17
N LEU A 5 8.09 -1.62 0.55
CA LEU A 5 7.47 -2.93 0.34
C LEU A 5 7.57 -3.34 -1.14
N THR A 6 7.69 -4.64 -1.36
CA THR A 6 7.41 -5.21 -2.67
C THR A 6 5.89 -5.37 -2.83
N PRO A 7 5.35 -5.33 -4.07
CA PRO A 7 3.94 -5.60 -4.36
C PRO A 7 3.35 -6.82 -3.65
N PHE A 8 4.13 -7.91 -3.62
CA PHE A 8 3.75 -9.15 -2.97
C PHE A 8 3.58 -8.98 -1.46
N LEU A 9 4.55 -8.35 -0.80
CA LEU A 9 4.48 -8.07 0.63
C LEU A 9 3.39 -7.07 0.96
N ALA A 10 3.20 -6.03 0.15
CA ALA A 10 2.11 -5.06 0.31
C ALA A 10 0.74 -5.75 0.31
N LYS A 11 0.49 -6.64 -0.66
CA LYS A 11 -0.76 -7.41 -0.73
C LYS A 11 -0.96 -8.36 0.45
N ILE A 12 0.10 -9.06 0.88
CA ILE A 12 0.04 -9.94 2.05
C ILE A 12 -0.25 -9.15 3.31
N ILE A 13 0.51 -8.08 3.56
CA ILE A 13 0.36 -7.27 4.75
C ILE A 13 -1.03 -6.63 4.77
N LEU A 14 -1.49 -6.05 3.66
CA LEU A 14 -2.81 -5.47 3.56
C LEU A 14 -3.92 -6.49 3.88
N ARG A 15 -3.80 -7.71 3.37
CA ARG A 15 -4.75 -8.80 3.62
C ARG A 15 -4.77 -9.27 5.07
N PHE A 16 -3.60 -9.43 5.65
CA PHE A 16 -3.45 -10.08 6.94
C PHE A 16 -3.34 -9.12 8.11
N ASN A 17 -3.26 -7.80 7.87
CA ASN A 17 -2.93 -6.75 8.83
C ASN A 17 -3.64 -6.95 10.19
N PRO A 18 -3.02 -7.70 11.13
CA PRO A 18 -3.72 -8.11 12.35
C PRO A 18 -3.63 -7.01 13.41
N PHE A 19 -2.71 -6.07 13.19
CA PHE A 19 -2.41 -4.97 14.07
C PHE A 19 -2.75 -3.67 13.35
N ARG A 20 -3.75 -2.93 13.82
CA ARG A 20 -4.07 -1.55 13.36
C ARG A 20 -2.93 -0.53 13.57
N ARG A 21 -1.70 -0.98 13.83
CA ARG A 21 -0.49 -0.18 14.01
C ARG A 21 0.36 -0.07 12.75
N VAL A 22 -0.07 -0.74 11.67
CA VAL A 22 0.68 -0.78 10.42
C VAL A 22 -0.23 -0.31 9.29
N LEU A 23 0.24 0.66 8.51
CA LEU A 23 -0.44 1.25 7.37
C LEU A 23 0.33 0.86 6.11
N VAL A 24 -0.37 0.33 5.11
CA VAL A 24 0.22 0.08 3.79
C VAL A 24 -0.06 1.31 2.96
N MET A 25 0.97 2.01 2.54
CA MET A 25 0.86 3.22 1.73
C MET A 25 1.27 2.94 0.29
N CYS A 26 0.60 3.57 -0.67
CA CYS A 26 0.90 3.46 -2.09
C CYS A 26 1.10 4.85 -2.70
N LYS A 27 2.15 5.02 -3.50
CA LYS A 27 2.41 6.24 -4.25
C LYS A 27 1.70 6.17 -5.60
N GLY A 28 1.16 7.29 -6.07
CA GLY A 28 0.47 7.34 -7.37
C GLY A 28 -0.96 6.81 -7.33
N TYR A 29 -1.46 6.51 -6.12
CA TYR A 29 -2.81 6.04 -5.90
C TYR A 29 -3.72 7.20 -5.44
N SER A 30 -4.93 7.27 -6.01
CA SER A 30 -5.90 8.38 -5.88
C SER A 30 -5.55 9.62 -6.73
N GLU A 31 -6.24 10.75 -6.50
CA GLU A 31 -6.03 12.03 -7.19
C GLU A 31 -4.65 12.67 -6.91
N ASP A 32 -3.88 12.08 -5.99
CA ASP A 32 -2.65 12.64 -5.47
C ASP A 32 -1.43 11.80 -5.93
N TYR A 33 -0.96 12.09 -7.14
CA TYR A 33 0.10 11.33 -7.80
C TYR A 33 1.49 11.49 -7.15
N GLU A 34 1.69 12.53 -6.34
CA GLU A 34 2.96 12.82 -5.69
C GLU A 34 3.07 12.20 -4.29
N ASN A 35 1.93 12.05 -3.61
CA ASN A 35 1.86 11.61 -2.22
C ASN A 35 1.63 10.11 -2.08
N PHE A 36 1.88 9.62 -0.87
CA PHE A 36 1.57 8.26 -0.45
C PHE A 36 0.18 8.23 0.18
N THR A 37 -0.71 7.43 -0.38
CA THR A 37 -2.08 7.23 0.09
C THR A 37 -2.20 5.91 0.84
N GLU A 38 -2.95 5.87 1.93
CA GLU A 38 -3.22 4.63 2.65
C GLU A 38 -4.08 3.69 1.82
N LEU A 39 -3.68 2.42 1.75
CA LEU A 39 -4.48 1.33 1.23
C LEU A 39 -5.22 0.63 2.36
N VAL A 40 -6.50 0.37 2.13
CA VAL A 40 -7.40 -0.32 3.05
C VAL A 40 -7.94 -1.57 2.37
N TRP A 41 -7.81 -2.72 3.03
CA TRP A 41 -8.23 -4.01 2.45
C TRP A 41 -9.69 -4.05 1.96
N GLY A 42 -10.59 -3.31 2.62
CA GLY A 42 -12.00 -3.25 2.24
C GLY A 42 -12.20 -2.79 0.80
N ASP A 43 -11.56 -1.68 0.45
CA ASP A 43 -11.75 -0.98 -0.83
C ASP A 43 -10.71 -1.40 -1.86
N ASP A 44 -9.47 -1.66 -1.43
CA ASP A 44 -8.30 -1.76 -2.31
C ASP A 44 -7.84 -3.21 -2.59
N LYS A 45 -8.55 -4.22 -2.08
CA LYS A 45 -8.20 -5.64 -2.29
C LYS A 45 -8.12 -6.06 -3.76
N ASN A 46 -8.81 -5.34 -4.65
CA ASN A 46 -8.91 -5.65 -6.08
C ASN A 46 -7.88 -4.90 -6.94
N LEU A 47 -7.04 -4.03 -6.36
CA LEU A 47 -5.99 -3.35 -7.11
C LEU A 47 -4.96 -4.35 -7.64
N ASP A 48 -4.41 -4.06 -8.81
CA ASP A 48 -3.29 -4.81 -9.35
C ASP A 48 -1.96 -4.27 -8.82
N PHE A 49 -1.53 -4.77 -7.66
CA PHE A 49 -0.28 -4.37 -7.01
C PHE A 49 0.97 -4.54 -7.90
N TYR A 50 0.90 -5.37 -8.96
CA TYR A 50 2.04 -5.62 -9.85
C TYR A 50 2.13 -4.61 -11.00
N ASP A 51 1.09 -3.80 -11.21
CA ASP A 51 1.11 -2.70 -12.17
C ASP A 51 2.02 -1.57 -11.66
N ARG A 52 3.21 -1.50 -12.23
CA ARG A 52 4.23 -0.50 -11.87
C ARG A 52 3.99 0.85 -12.53
N GLU A 53 3.11 0.94 -13.53
CA GLU A 53 2.73 2.21 -14.15
C GLU A 53 1.76 2.96 -13.24
N THR A 54 0.72 2.27 -12.77
CA THR A 54 -0.29 2.87 -11.88
C THR A 54 0.17 2.92 -10.42
N TYR A 55 0.92 1.91 -9.94
CA TYR A 55 1.36 1.80 -8.54
C TYR A 55 2.89 1.70 -8.44
N PRO A 56 3.62 2.82 -8.65
CA PRO A 56 5.08 2.82 -8.77
C PRO A 56 5.81 2.44 -7.47
N ALA A 57 5.22 2.65 -6.29
CA ALA A 57 5.88 2.36 -5.02
C ALA A 57 4.91 2.04 -3.88
N PHE A 58 5.31 1.11 -3.01
CA PHE A 58 4.60 0.77 -1.79
C PHE A 58 5.50 0.98 -0.57
N GLN A 59 4.91 1.46 0.52
CA GLN A 59 5.59 1.67 1.79
C GLN A 59 4.76 1.11 2.95
N LEU A 60 5.46 0.67 3.98
CA LEU A 60 4.90 0.33 5.27
C LEU A 60 5.16 1.46 6.23
N TRP A 61 4.11 2.00 6.82
CA TRP A 61 4.20 3.00 7.88
C TRP A 61 3.73 2.37 9.18
N MET A 62 4.60 2.40 10.19
CA MET A 62 4.24 1.98 11.54
C MET A 62 3.90 3.20 12.39
N LEU A 63 2.74 3.17 13.06
CA LEU A 63 2.27 4.14 14.07
C LEU A 63 2.98 3.95 15.40
#